data_AF-A0A7G1NWT2-F1
#
_entry.id   AF-A0A7G1NWT2-F1
#
_cell.length_a   1.000
_cell.length_b   1.000
_cell.length_c   1.000
_cell.angle_alpha   90.00
_cell.angle_beta   90.00
_cell.angle_gamma   90.00
#
_symmetry.space_group_name_H-M   'P 1'
#
loop_
_entity.id
_entity.type
_entity.pdbx_description
1 polymer ?
#
loop_
_entity_poly.entity_id
_entity_poly.type
_entity_poly.pdbx_seq_one_letter_code
_entity_poly.pdbx_strand_id
1 'polypeptide(L)'
;MSNERLRSALLARGMTVHDLAEKIEVNPKTVERWITQGKVPYRRHQYATASALKVDVTTLWDDTRAVDSAADLSKAEIVTVYPHRHMVPSGLWREMYGRAERYLDVLVYSGLFLSEDPQFLDLLRKKVELGGHMGPTQVRILLGDPKCPAVKQRGIDEGHGIMDGKIRNALVNYRPLFESHPEIGFRLHEATLYNSLYRADDEILVNTHVYGVAAYMAPVLHLRRLPGGGLFDTYANSIEQTWGGARQATEADFKGA
;
A
#
# COMPACT_ATOMS: atom_id res chain seq x y z
N MET A 1 0.79 -13.83 -36.26
CA MET A 1 0.98 -15.31 -36.23
C MET A 1 -0.23 -15.91 -35.54
N SER A 2 -0.72 -17.08 -36.00
CA SER A 2 -1.90 -17.74 -35.43
C SER A 2 -1.63 -18.24 -34.01
N ASN A 3 -2.57 -18.08 -33.07
CA ASN A 3 -2.47 -18.60 -31.71
C ASN A 3 -2.92 -20.07 -31.68
N GLU A 4 -1.99 -20.96 -31.98
CA GLU A 4 -2.25 -22.41 -31.99
C GLU A 4 -2.51 -22.99 -30.60
N ARG A 5 -2.03 -22.34 -29.53
CA ARG A 5 -2.28 -22.79 -28.14
C ARG A 5 -3.76 -22.63 -27.78
N LEU A 6 -4.36 -21.48 -28.08
CA LEU A 6 -5.80 -21.25 -27.88
C LEU A 6 -6.66 -22.18 -28.74
N ARG A 7 -6.28 -22.38 -30.01
CA ARG A 7 -6.97 -23.33 -30.90
C ARG A 7 -6.96 -24.75 -30.32
N SER A 8 -5.81 -25.19 -29.81
CA SER A 8 -5.64 -26.53 -29.25
C SER A 8 -6.42 -26.71 -27.94
N ALA A 9 -6.47 -25.69 -27.09
CA ALA A 9 -7.22 -25.71 -25.84
C ALA A 9 -8.74 -25.77 -26.06
N LEU A 10 -9.26 -25.07 -27.07
CA LEU A 10 -10.66 -25.16 -27.49
C LEU A 10 -11.03 -26.59 -27.92
N LEU A 11 -10.22 -27.19 -28.78
CA LEU A 11 -10.39 -28.57 -29.24
C LEU A 11 -10.34 -29.57 -28.08
N ALA A 12 -9.38 -29.43 -27.17
CA ALA A 12 -9.25 -30.30 -25.99
C ALA A 12 -10.45 -30.23 -25.03
N ARG A 13 -11.20 -29.12 -25.05
CA ARG A 13 -12.42 -28.93 -24.26
C ARG A 13 -13.71 -29.17 -25.04
N GLY A 14 -13.61 -29.56 -26.31
CA GLY A 14 -14.77 -29.74 -27.19
C GLY A 14 -15.59 -28.46 -27.38
N MET A 15 -14.98 -27.28 -27.21
CA MET A 15 -15.65 -25.98 -27.32
C MET A 15 -15.39 -25.36 -28.68
N THR A 16 -16.44 -24.83 -29.30
CA THR A 16 -16.32 -24.00 -30.50
C THR A 16 -15.96 -22.55 -30.13
N VAL A 17 -15.56 -21.77 -31.13
CA VAL A 17 -15.36 -20.32 -31.00
C VAL A 17 -16.64 -19.63 -30.52
N HIS A 18 -17.80 -20.08 -30.98
CA HIS A 18 -19.09 -19.51 -30.61
C HIS A 18 -19.42 -19.80 -29.14
N ASP A 19 -19.19 -21.04 -28.68
CA ASP A 19 -19.43 -21.43 -27.30
C ASP A 19 -18.57 -20.63 -26.32
N LEU A 20 -17.30 -20.41 -26.66
CA LEU A 20 -16.41 -19.58 -25.86
C LEU A 20 -16.87 -18.13 -25.85
N ALA A 21 -17.23 -17.58 -27.02
CA ALA A 21 -17.66 -16.20 -27.17
C ALA A 21 -18.93 -15.90 -26.36
N GLU A 22 -19.91 -16.79 -26.41
CA GLU A 22 -21.14 -16.73 -25.61
C GLU A 22 -20.82 -16.80 -24.12
N LYS A 23 -19.99 -17.75 -23.70
CA LYS A 23 -19.65 -17.98 -22.29
C LYS A 23 -18.88 -16.82 -21.63
N ILE A 24 -18.13 -16.03 -22.40
CA ILE A 24 -17.37 -14.88 -21.89
C ILE A 24 -17.95 -13.53 -22.37
N GLU A 25 -19.15 -13.55 -22.96
CA GLU A 25 -19.92 -12.39 -23.39
C GLU A 25 -19.15 -11.46 -24.37
N VAL A 26 -18.54 -12.05 -25.38
CA VAL A 26 -17.87 -11.31 -26.47
C VAL A 26 -18.41 -11.71 -27.84
N ASN A 27 -18.16 -10.88 -28.85
CA ASN A 27 -18.52 -11.23 -30.22
C ASN A 27 -17.62 -12.39 -30.75
N PRO A 28 -18.19 -13.43 -31.40
CA PRO A 28 -17.43 -14.55 -31.97
C PRO A 28 -16.25 -14.14 -32.87
N LYS A 29 -16.40 -13.08 -33.67
CA LYS A 29 -15.32 -12.53 -34.51
C LYS A 29 -14.12 -12.05 -33.69
N THR A 30 -14.33 -11.68 -32.44
CA THR A 30 -13.27 -11.27 -31.52
C THR A 30 -12.41 -12.47 -31.13
N VAL A 31 -13.04 -13.60 -30.83
CA VAL A 31 -12.36 -14.86 -30.52
C VAL A 31 -11.65 -15.42 -31.76
N GLU A 32 -12.28 -15.35 -32.94
CA GLU A 32 -11.62 -15.71 -34.21
C GLU A 32 -10.36 -14.90 -34.46
N ARG A 33 -10.37 -13.60 -34.16
CA ARG A 33 -9.18 -12.73 -34.28
C ARG A 33 -8.08 -13.10 -33.28
N TRP A 34 -8.41 -13.57 -32.09
CA TRP A 34 -7.41 -14.06 -31.13
C TRP A 34 -6.67 -15.28 -31.65
N ILE A 35 -7.39 -16.16 -32.38
CA ILE A 35 -6.83 -17.35 -32.99
C ILE A 35 -6.07 -17.00 -34.27
N THR A 36 -6.75 -16.40 -35.25
CA THR A 36 -6.21 -16.24 -36.62
C THR A 36 -5.13 -15.16 -36.73
N GLN A 37 -5.29 -14.04 -36.02
CA GLN A 37 -4.39 -12.89 -36.09
C GLN A 37 -3.36 -12.89 -34.95
N GLY A 38 -3.53 -13.78 -33.95
CA GLY A 38 -2.72 -13.78 -32.73
C GLY A 38 -2.93 -12.53 -31.87
N LYS A 39 -4.10 -11.88 -32.00
CA LYS A 39 -4.40 -10.68 -31.20
C LYS A 39 -4.58 -11.07 -29.74
N VAL A 40 -3.85 -10.41 -28.85
CA VAL A 40 -3.96 -10.66 -27.40
C VAL A 40 -5.21 -9.95 -26.84
N PRO A 41 -6.11 -10.65 -26.13
CA PRO A 41 -7.29 -10.04 -25.51
C PRO A 41 -6.92 -9.08 -24.37
N TYR A 42 -7.88 -8.26 -23.93
CA TYR A 42 -7.77 -7.62 -22.61
C TYR A 42 -7.75 -8.66 -21.48
N ARG A 43 -7.08 -8.33 -20.37
CA ARG A 43 -6.82 -9.27 -19.26
C ARG A 43 -8.08 -9.93 -18.68
N ARG A 44 -9.20 -9.18 -18.58
CA ARG A 44 -10.51 -9.74 -18.18
C ARG A 44 -10.96 -10.92 -19.07
N HIS A 45 -10.73 -10.81 -20.38
CA HIS A 45 -11.10 -11.84 -21.34
C HIS A 45 -10.06 -12.97 -21.40
N GLN A 46 -8.79 -12.69 -21.11
CA GLN A 46 -7.77 -13.73 -20.96
C GLN A 46 -8.10 -14.66 -19.78
N TYR A 47 -8.41 -14.09 -18.61
CA TYR A 47 -8.80 -14.87 -17.43
C TYR A 47 -10.13 -15.60 -17.62
N ALA A 48 -11.16 -14.93 -18.18
CA ALA A 48 -12.43 -15.59 -18.48
C ALA A 48 -12.27 -16.75 -19.45
N THR A 49 -11.42 -16.61 -20.47
CA THR A 49 -11.11 -17.69 -21.44
C THR A 49 -10.35 -18.83 -20.78
N ALA A 50 -9.31 -18.53 -19.99
CA ALA A 50 -8.53 -19.54 -19.27
C ALA A 50 -9.40 -20.32 -18.27
N SER A 51 -10.31 -19.63 -17.56
CA SER A 51 -11.29 -20.24 -16.68
C SER A 51 -12.28 -21.14 -17.44
N ALA A 52 -12.83 -20.64 -18.55
CA ALA A 52 -13.75 -21.40 -19.40
C ALA A 52 -13.11 -22.67 -19.95
N LEU A 53 -11.84 -22.59 -20.33
CA LEU A 53 -11.04 -23.69 -20.87
C LEU A 53 -10.32 -24.52 -19.80
N LYS A 54 -10.40 -24.13 -18.52
CA LYS A 54 -9.74 -24.78 -17.38
C LYS A 54 -8.26 -25.07 -17.67
N VAL A 55 -7.54 -24.05 -18.10
CA VAL A 55 -6.09 -24.03 -18.32
C VAL A 55 -5.52 -22.75 -17.71
N ASP A 56 -4.21 -22.68 -17.53
CA ASP A 56 -3.58 -21.43 -17.07
C ASP A 56 -3.51 -20.39 -18.19
N VAL A 57 -3.60 -19.10 -17.85
CA VAL A 57 -3.51 -17.98 -18.81
C VAL A 57 -2.19 -18.02 -19.58
N THR A 58 -1.08 -18.34 -18.91
CA THR A 58 0.27 -18.43 -19.49
C THR A 58 0.39 -19.57 -20.50
N THR A 59 -0.48 -20.57 -20.42
CA THR A 59 -0.57 -21.64 -21.42
C THR A 59 -1.15 -21.13 -22.73
N LEU A 60 -2.04 -20.13 -22.68
CA LEU A 60 -2.76 -19.59 -23.85
C LEU A 60 -2.05 -18.38 -24.48
N TRP A 61 -1.36 -17.57 -23.67
CA TRP A 61 -0.62 -16.39 -24.11
C TRP A 61 0.72 -16.32 -23.36
N ASP A 62 1.83 -16.16 -24.09
CA ASP A 62 3.14 -15.92 -23.47
C ASP A 62 3.15 -14.56 -22.75
N ASP A 63 3.55 -14.59 -21.48
CA ASP A 63 3.39 -13.52 -20.48
C ASP A 63 4.36 -12.33 -20.66
N THR A 64 5.05 -12.24 -21.79
CA THR A 64 6.03 -11.17 -22.07
C THR A 64 5.38 -9.78 -22.08
N ARG A 65 4.12 -9.67 -22.54
CA ARG A 65 3.32 -8.44 -22.41
C ARG A 65 2.75 -8.21 -21.01
N ALA A 66 2.63 -9.22 -20.17
CA ALA A 66 2.13 -9.04 -18.81
C ALA A 66 3.19 -8.45 -17.90
N VAL A 67 4.46 -8.82 -18.08
CA VAL A 67 5.61 -8.16 -17.44
C VAL A 67 5.66 -6.70 -17.86
N ASP A 68 5.49 -6.39 -19.15
CA ASP A 68 5.42 -5.01 -19.63
C ASP A 68 4.21 -4.26 -19.04
N SER A 69 3.00 -4.85 -19.05
CA SER A 69 1.80 -4.18 -18.53
C SER A 69 1.76 -4.03 -17.00
N ALA A 70 2.29 -4.97 -16.24
CA ALA A 70 2.38 -4.88 -14.78
C ALA A 70 3.48 -3.91 -14.37
N ALA A 71 4.62 -3.88 -15.08
CA ALA A 71 5.65 -2.87 -14.89
C ALA A 71 5.14 -1.48 -15.28
N ASP A 72 4.36 -1.35 -16.36
CA ASP A 72 3.76 -0.09 -16.79
C ASP A 72 2.65 0.38 -15.86
N LEU A 73 1.83 -0.54 -15.32
CA LEU A 73 0.87 -0.22 -14.27
C LEU A 73 1.58 0.19 -12.98
N SER A 74 2.67 -0.50 -12.59
CA SER A 74 3.47 -0.13 -11.41
C SER A 74 4.11 1.25 -11.58
N LYS A 75 4.56 1.61 -12.78
CA LYS A 75 5.01 2.98 -13.09
C LYS A 75 3.85 3.97 -12.97
N ALA A 76 2.65 3.61 -13.41
CA ALA A 76 1.46 4.46 -13.33
C ALA A 76 0.88 4.61 -11.91
N GLU A 77 1.22 3.69 -10.99
CA GLU A 77 0.96 3.81 -9.55
C GLU A 77 1.82 4.92 -8.93
N ILE A 78 3.00 5.22 -9.48
CA ILE A 78 3.85 6.32 -9.01
C ILE A 78 3.27 7.66 -9.47
N VAL A 79 2.67 8.40 -8.54
CA VAL A 79 2.15 9.74 -8.78
C VAL A 79 3.30 10.74 -8.83
N THR A 80 4.22 10.68 -7.88
CA THR A 80 5.36 11.59 -7.78
C THR A 80 6.49 10.95 -7.00
N VAL A 81 7.73 11.26 -7.38
CA VAL A 81 8.93 10.96 -6.59
C VAL A 81 9.51 12.28 -6.11
N TYR A 82 9.54 12.47 -4.80
CA TYR A 82 10.20 13.61 -4.16
C TYR A 82 11.63 13.20 -3.81
N PRO A 83 12.67 13.89 -4.31
CA PRO A 83 14.05 13.52 -4.02
C PRO A 83 14.38 13.55 -2.52
N HIS A 84 13.71 14.41 -1.74
CA HIS A 84 13.85 14.51 -0.29
C HIS A 84 12.48 14.76 0.36
N ARG A 85 12.24 14.18 1.54
CA ARG A 85 10.99 14.34 2.29
C ARG A 85 10.65 15.80 2.62
N HIS A 86 11.65 16.65 2.89
CA HIS A 86 11.39 18.07 3.15
C HIS A 86 10.83 18.84 1.94
N MET A 87 10.91 18.27 0.73
CA MET A 87 10.31 18.83 -0.48
C MET A 87 8.88 18.35 -0.73
N VAL A 88 8.37 17.42 0.07
CA VAL A 88 6.95 17.06 0.01
C VAL A 88 6.14 18.26 0.52
N PRO A 89 5.06 18.68 -0.16
CA PRO A 89 4.23 19.78 0.31
C PRO A 89 3.76 19.55 1.74
N SER A 90 3.93 20.55 2.60
CA SER A 90 3.65 20.43 4.04
C SER A 90 2.18 20.12 4.37
N GLY A 91 1.26 20.46 3.46
CA GLY A 91 -0.16 20.13 3.56
C GLY A 91 -0.52 18.72 3.09
N LEU A 92 0.35 18.03 2.33
CA LEU A 92 -0.04 16.81 1.59
C LEU A 92 -0.52 15.69 2.51
N TRP A 93 0.15 15.45 3.65
CA TRP A 93 -0.31 14.45 4.62
C TRP A 93 -1.71 14.78 5.15
N ARG A 94 -1.95 16.02 5.56
CA ARG A 94 -3.27 16.44 6.07
C ARG A 94 -4.35 16.39 5.00
N GLU A 95 -4.03 16.79 3.77
CA GLU A 95 -4.96 16.70 2.65
C GLU A 95 -5.33 15.26 2.32
N MET A 96 -4.32 14.39 2.23
CA MET A 96 -4.47 12.97 1.94
C MET A 96 -5.30 12.28 3.03
N TYR A 97 -4.95 12.48 4.30
CA TYR A 97 -5.70 11.95 5.43
C TYR A 97 -7.08 12.60 5.58
N GLY A 98 -7.24 13.86 5.21
CA GLY A 98 -8.52 14.57 5.18
C GLY A 98 -9.53 13.93 4.23
N ARG A 99 -9.07 13.41 3.08
CA ARG A 99 -9.90 12.71 2.10
C ARG A 99 -10.20 11.25 2.46
N ALA A 100 -9.42 10.63 3.34
CA ALA A 100 -9.55 9.21 3.67
C ALA A 100 -10.91 8.88 4.32
N GLU A 101 -11.58 7.82 3.87
CA GLU A 101 -12.86 7.38 4.39
C GLU A 101 -12.77 6.07 5.17
N ARG A 102 -11.86 5.17 4.79
CA ARG A 102 -11.80 3.79 5.32
C ARG A 102 -10.56 3.56 6.18
N TYR A 103 -9.39 3.97 5.71
CA TYR A 103 -8.10 3.68 6.34
C TYR A 103 -7.23 4.91 6.48
N LEU A 104 -6.70 5.11 7.67
CA LEU A 104 -5.66 6.06 8.00
C LEU A 104 -4.57 5.32 8.79
N ASP A 105 -3.40 5.14 8.17
CA ASP A 105 -2.28 4.45 8.80
C ASP A 105 -1.03 5.31 8.79
N VAL A 106 -0.33 5.26 9.93
CA VAL A 106 1.02 5.78 10.11
C VAL A 106 1.88 4.62 10.61
N LEU A 107 2.86 4.19 9.81
CA LEU A 107 3.90 3.24 10.24
C LEU A 107 5.27 3.90 10.14
N VAL A 108 5.87 4.15 11.30
CA VAL A 108 7.10 4.93 11.43
C VAL A 108 7.89 4.43 12.63
N TYR A 109 9.19 4.77 12.70
CA TYR A 109 9.87 4.72 13.98
C TYR A 109 9.27 5.75 14.95
N SER A 110 9.43 7.05 14.69
CA SER A 110 8.88 8.12 15.55
C SER A 110 7.77 8.95 14.91
N GLY A 111 7.88 9.29 13.63
CA GLY A 111 6.91 10.20 12.97
C GLY A 111 6.74 11.54 13.69
N LEU A 112 7.77 12.00 14.41
CA LEU A 112 7.67 13.09 15.38
C LEU A 112 6.98 14.35 14.82
N PHE A 113 7.31 14.73 13.58
CA PHE A 113 6.71 15.88 12.90
C PHE A 113 5.18 15.84 12.76
N LEU A 114 4.56 14.64 12.67
CA LEU A 114 3.11 14.50 12.65
C LEU A 114 2.53 14.66 14.06
N SER A 115 3.18 14.06 15.05
CA SER A 115 2.74 14.17 16.45
C SER A 115 2.82 15.60 16.98
N GLU A 116 3.73 16.42 16.43
CA GLU A 116 3.89 17.83 16.78
C GLU A 116 2.92 18.76 16.03
N ASP A 117 2.15 18.26 15.04
CA ASP A 117 1.20 19.05 14.25
C ASP A 117 -0.20 19.03 14.88
N PRO A 118 -0.67 20.13 15.51
CA PRO A 118 -1.99 20.16 16.14
C PRO A 118 -3.13 19.98 15.15
N GLN A 119 -2.95 20.38 13.88
CA GLN A 119 -3.97 20.19 12.85
C GLN A 119 -4.10 18.72 12.46
N PHE A 120 -3.00 17.97 12.50
CA PHE A 120 -3.03 16.52 12.30
C PHE A 120 -3.73 15.82 13.47
N LEU A 121 -3.43 16.19 14.71
CA LEU A 121 -4.10 15.63 15.89
C LEU A 121 -5.62 15.89 15.89
N ASP A 122 -6.03 17.12 15.54
CA ASP A 122 -7.45 17.47 15.35
C ASP A 122 -8.11 16.65 14.24
N LEU A 123 -7.40 16.42 13.14
CA LEU A 123 -7.88 15.60 12.03
C LEU A 123 -8.12 14.15 12.47
N LEU A 124 -7.20 13.53 13.24
CA LEU A 124 -7.37 12.17 13.73
C LEU A 124 -8.63 12.02 14.58
N ARG A 125 -8.85 12.96 15.52
CA ARG A 125 -10.07 13.04 16.32
C ARG A 125 -11.31 13.09 15.44
N LYS A 126 -11.37 14.05 14.50
CA LYS A 126 -12.53 14.21 13.62
C LYS A 126 -12.82 12.95 12.80
N LYS A 127 -11.78 12.23 12.37
CA LYS A 127 -11.95 10.99 11.60
C LYS A 127 -12.60 9.87 12.40
N VAL A 128 -12.25 9.70 13.67
CA VAL A 128 -12.88 8.68 14.51
C VAL A 128 -14.27 9.11 15.01
N GLU A 129 -14.50 10.40 15.25
CA GLU A 129 -15.80 10.93 15.70
C GLU A 129 -16.87 10.92 14.59
N LEU A 130 -16.51 11.35 13.38
CA LEU A 130 -17.45 11.49 12.27
C LEU A 130 -17.56 10.22 11.43
N GLY A 131 -16.49 9.41 11.39
CA GLY A 131 -16.35 8.32 10.43
C GLY A 131 -16.25 8.81 8.98
N GLY A 132 -16.27 7.86 8.05
CA GLY A 132 -16.41 8.09 6.62
C GLY A 132 -17.85 7.85 6.15
N HIS A 133 -18.12 8.18 4.89
CA HIS A 133 -19.44 7.96 4.28
C HIS A 133 -19.88 6.49 4.30
N MET A 134 -18.92 5.58 4.36
CA MET A 134 -19.12 4.12 4.30
C MET A 134 -19.07 3.44 5.68
N GLY A 135 -18.98 4.21 6.77
CA GLY A 135 -18.87 3.69 8.13
C GLY A 135 -17.66 4.25 8.89
N PRO A 136 -17.29 3.67 10.04
CA PRO A 136 -16.18 4.18 10.85
C PRO A 136 -14.85 4.12 10.09
N THR A 137 -14.07 5.20 10.15
CA THR A 137 -12.72 5.23 9.60
C THR A 137 -11.76 4.53 10.55
N GLN A 138 -11.00 3.56 10.06
CA GLN A 138 -9.96 2.89 10.84
C GLN A 138 -8.72 3.78 10.91
N VAL A 139 -8.34 4.19 12.12
CA VAL A 139 -7.14 4.99 12.38
C VAL A 139 -6.12 4.16 13.16
N ARG A 140 -4.92 3.98 12.58
CA ARG A 140 -3.83 3.19 13.17
C ARG A 140 -2.52 3.97 13.19
N ILE A 141 -1.93 4.09 14.37
CA ILE A 141 -0.63 4.71 14.61
C ILE A 141 0.32 3.65 15.14
N LEU A 142 1.34 3.31 14.34
CA LEU A 142 2.37 2.34 14.65
C LEU A 142 3.70 3.08 14.81
N LEU A 143 4.24 3.05 16.02
CA LEU A 143 5.56 3.60 16.34
C LEU A 143 6.54 2.46 16.65
N GLY A 144 7.84 2.69 16.54
CA GLY A 144 8.84 1.74 16.99
C GLY A 144 8.77 1.57 18.50
N ASP A 145 9.02 0.36 19.03
CA ASP A 145 9.17 0.19 20.47
C ASP A 145 10.50 0.85 20.93
N PRO A 146 10.47 1.88 21.81
CA PRO A 146 11.69 2.56 22.26
C PRO A 146 12.76 1.66 22.87
N LYS A 147 12.38 0.45 23.30
CA LYS A 147 13.27 -0.51 23.97
C LYS A 147 13.87 -1.52 23.01
N CYS A 148 13.40 -1.62 21.76
CA CYS A 148 13.83 -2.69 20.87
C CYS A 148 15.20 -2.42 20.22
N PRO A 149 15.96 -3.49 19.86
CA PRO A 149 17.25 -3.33 19.20
C PRO A 149 17.17 -2.59 17.87
N ALA A 150 16.11 -2.77 17.08
CA ALA A 150 15.96 -2.13 15.77
C ALA A 150 15.87 -0.60 15.87
N VAL A 151 15.16 -0.08 16.89
CA VAL A 151 15.10 1.36 17.18
C VAL A 151 16.46 1.92 17.55
N LYS A 152 17.18 1.22 18.44
CA LYS A 152 18.54 1.63 18.83
C LYS A 152 19.47 1.66 17.62
N GLN A 153 19.46 0.60 16.82
CA GLN A 153 20.26 0.50 15.60
C GLN A 153 19.93 1.64 14.63
N ARG A 154 18.65 1.95 14.45
CA ARG A 154 18.24 3.07 13.60
C ARG A 154 18.84 4.41 14.04
N GLY A 155 18.86 4.69 15.34
CA GLY A 155 19.48 5.90 15.86
C GLY A 155 20.97 5.98 15.54
N ILE A 156 21.66 4.84 15.61
CA ILE A 156 23.08 4.72 15.24
C ILE A 156 23.26 4.94 13.73
N ASP A 157 22.45 4.30 12.90
CA ASP A 157 22.52 4.38 11.43
C ASP A 157 22.25 5.79 10.89
N GLU A 158 21.41 6.58 11.56
CA GLU A 158 21.19 8.01 11.24
C GLU A 158 22.21 8.96 11.89
N GLY A 159 23.11 8.45 12.74
CA GLY A 159 24.19 9.21 13.37
C GLY A 159 23.81 10.03 14.61
N HIS A 160 22.54 10.04 15.03
CA HIS A 160 22.10 10.85 16.17
C HIS A 160 21.94 10.07 17.49
N GLY A 161 21.83 8.73 17.44
CA GLY A 161 21.73 7.85 18.62
C GLY A 161 20.41 7.92 19.43
N ILE A 162 19.65 9.01 19.32
CA ILE A 162 18.46 9.31 20.14
C ILE A 162 17.10 8.89 19.55
N MET A 163 17.01 7.79 18.80
CA MET A 163 15.73 7.44 18.14
C MET A 163 14.63 7.10 19.15
N ASP A 164 14.97 6.40 20.21
CA ASP A 164 14.08 6.10 21.34
C ASP A 164 13.50 7.37 21.99
N GLY A 165 14.32 8.40 22.20
CA GLY A 165 13.87 9.68 22.74
C GLY A 165 12.87 10.41 21.82
N LYS A 166 13.08 10.35 20.50
CA LYS A 166 12.13 10.90 19.52
C LYS A 166 10.78 10.17 19.55
N ILE A 167 10.79 8.85 19.73
CA ILE A 167 9.58 8.04 19.83
C ILE A 167 8.82 8.37 21.11
N ARG A 168 9.53 8.47 22.23
CA ARG A 168 8.95 8.90 23.50
C ARG A 168 8.26 10.27 23.35
N ASN A 169 8.94 11.26 22.80
CA ASN A 169 8.32 12.57 22.57
C ASN A 169 7.05 12.49 21.71
N ALA A 170 7.04 11.67 20.65
CA ALA A 170 5.83 11.41 19.88
C ALA A 170 4.70 10.78 20.70
N LEU A 171 5.01 9.82 21.58
CA LEU A 171 4.03 9.24 22.50
C LEU A 171 3.43 10.30 23.44
N VAL A 172 4.24 11.19 24.03
CA VAL A 172 3.72 12.29 24.87
C VAL A 172 2.69 13.13 24.11
N ASN A 173 3.00 13.48 22.85
CA ASN A 173 2.12 14.28 22.03
C ASN A 173 0.81 13.58 21.66
N TYR A 174 0.84 12.25 21.48
CA TYR A 174 -0.35 11.45 21.21
C TYR A 174 -1.18 11.11 22.46
N ARG A 175 -0.64 11.31 23.68
CA ARG A 175 -1.30 10.95 24.95
C ARG A 175 -2.74 11.48 25.06
N PRO A 176 -3.05 12.75 24.74
CA PRO A 176 -4.42 13.24 24.84
C PRO A 176 -5.39 12.47 23.94
N LEU A 177 -4.97 12.09 22.72
CA LEU A 177 -5.79 11.27 21.81
C LEU A 177 -5.94 9.84 22.34
N PHE A 178 -4.85 9.24 22.83
CA PHE A 178 -4.90 7.90 23.43
C PHE A 178 -5.88 7.82 24.61
N GLU A 179 -5.92 8.86 25.47
CA GLU A 179 -6.81 8.91 26.62
C GLU A 179 -8.28 9.19 26.27
N SER A 180 -8.53 9.97 25.21
CA SER A 180 -9.88 10.44 24.86
C SER A 180 -10.57 9.67 23.73
N HIS A 181 -9.81 8.95 22.89
CA HIS A 181 -10.31 8.28 21.68
C HIS A 181 -9.76 6.84 21.58
N PRO A 182 -10.32 5.87 22.33
CA PRO A 182 -9.88 4.48 22.31
C PRO A 182 -10.05 3.79 20.94
N GLU A 183 -10.82 4.38 20.03
CA GLU A 183 -11.00 3.94 18.65
C GLU A 183 -9.73 4.12 17.81
N ILE A 184 -8.83 5.02 18.20
CA ILE A 184 -7.53 5.19 17.55
C ILE A 184 -6.61 4.07 18.02
N GLY A 185 -6.21 3.21 17.10
CA GLY A 185 -5.34 2.09 17.39
C GLY A 185 -3.87 2.50 17.49
N PHE A 186 -3.33 2.55 18.71
CA PHE A 186 -1.90 2.74 18.94
C PHE A 186 -1.18 1.42 19.19
N ARG A 187 -0.11 1.14 18.43
CA ARG A 187 0.76 -0.04 18.60
C ARG A 187 2.24 0.30 18.54
N LEU A 188 3.05 -0.53 19.19
CA LEU A 188 4.50 -0.46 19.19
C LEU A 188 5.10 -1.69 18.50
N HIS A 189 5.95 -1.47 17.50
CA HIS A 189 6.55 -2.54 16.68
C HIS A 189 8.05 -2.70 16.96
N GLU A 190 8.56 -3.93 16.81
CA GLU A 190 9.99 -4.22 16.90
C GLU A 190 10.65 -4.42 15.52
N ALA A 191 9.88 -4.32 14.44
CA ALA A 191 10.36 -4.55 13.08
C ALA A 191 11.46 -3.56 12.66
N THR A 192 12.46 -4.07 11.94
CA THR A 192 13.41 -3.24 11.19
C THR A 192 12.71 -2.66 9.97
N LEU A 193 12.48 -1.35 9.98
CA LEU A 193 11.82 -0.68 8.87
C LEU A 193 12.81 -0.23 7.78
N TYR A 194 12.49 -0.54 6.52
CA TYR A 194 13.17 -0.03 5.32
C TYR A 194 12.51 1.23 4.74
N ASN A 195 11.35 1.60 5.26
CA ASN A 195 10.60 2.78 4.90
C ASN A 195 9.63 3.15 6.03
N SER A 196 9.22 4.41 6.03
CA SER A 196 8.08 4.91 6.78
C SER A 196 6.89 5.03 5.83
N LEU A 197 5.72 4.57 6.26
CA LEU A 197 4.52 4.46 5.43
C LEU A 197 3.37 5.29 5.99
N TYR A 198 2.72 6.04 5.12
CA TYR A 198 1.58 6.89 5.45
C TYR A 198 0.43 6.57 4.48
N ARG A 199 -0.50 5.70 4.88
CA ARG A 199 -1.59 5.21 4.00
C ARG A 199 -2.89 5.93 4.30
N ALA A 200 -3.57 6.39 3.25
CA ALA A 200 -4.91 6.94 3.29
C ALA A 200 -5.72 6.27 2.18
N ASP A 201 -6.58 5.32 2.54
CA ASP A 201 -7.33 4.50 1.59
C ASP A 201 -6.46 3.89 0.48
N ASP A 202 -6.55 4.46 -0.72
CA ASP A 202 -5.92 4.03 -1.97
C ASP A 202 -4.71 4.93 -2.34
N GLU A 203 -4.24 5.78 -1.43
CA GLU A 203 -3.02 6.59 -1.55
C GLU A 203 -2.01 6.23 -0.44
N ILE A 204 -0.72 6.24 -0.76
CA ILE A 204 0.34 6.01 0.24
C ILE A 204 1.58 6.85 -0.07
N LEU A 205 2.14 7.48 0.97
CA LEU A 205 3.48 8.04 0.92
C LEU A 205 4.48 7.04 1.50
N VAL A 206 5.47 6.67 0.70
CA VAL A 206 6.57 5.78 1.09
C VAL A 206 7.82 6.62 1.26
N ASN A 207 8.13 7.00 2.49
CA ASN A 207 9.39 7.67 2.79
C ASN A 207 10.47 6.62 3.00
N THR A 208 11.37 6.51 2.03
CA THR A 208 12.40 5.47 2.03
C THR A 208 13.42 5.72 3.11
N HIS A 209 14.06 4.66 3.60
CA HIS A 209 15.16 4.77 4.53
C HIS A 209 16.48 4.55 3.79
N VAL A 210 17.33 5.57 3.77
CA VAL A 210 18.66 5.50 3.17
C VAL A 210 19.68 5.50 4.31
N TYR A 211 20.55 4.49 4.34
CA TYR A 211 21.56 4.33 5.40
C TYR A 211 22.44 5.59 5.49
N GLY A 212 22.68 6.08 6.72
CA GLY A 212 23.45 7.32 6.94
C GLY A 212 22.70 8.62 6.62
N VAL A 213 21.44 8.55 6.16
CA VAL A 213 20.66 9.73 5.78
C VAL A 213 19.46 9.88 6.72
N ALA A 214 19.35 11.06 7.33
CA ALA A 214 18.21 11.40 8.17
C ALA A 214 16.90 11.37 7.36
N ALA A 215 15.80 10.92 7.97
CA ALA A 215 14.53 10.70 7.27
C ALA A 215 14.01 11.92 6.47
N TYR A 216 14.29 13.15 6.91
CA TYR A 216 13.86 14.37 6.20
C TYR A 216 14.63 14.65 4.89
N MET A 217 15.80 14.03 4.72
CA MET A 217 16.62 14.06 3.51
C MET A 217 16.44 12.81 2.66
N ALA A 218 15.69 11.81 3.12
CA ALA A 218 15.45 10.61 2.33
C ALA A 218 14.33 10.82 1.30
N PRO A 219 14.34 10.11 0.16
CA PRO A 219 13.29 10.20 -0.85
C PRO A 219 11.89 9.82 -0.35
N VAL A 220 10.87 10.28 -1.06
CA VAL A 220 9.48 9.87 -0.85
C VAL A 220 8.83 9.50 -2.18
N LEU A 221 8.21 8.32 -2.24
CA LEU A 221 7.33 7.93 -3.34
C LEU A 221 5.89 8.22 -2.93
N HIS A 222 5.15 8.96 -3.73
CA HIS A 222 3.71 9.07 -3.63
C HIS A 222 3.08 8.09 -4.59
N LEU A 223 2.37 7.11 -4.04
CA LEU A 223 1.72 6.07 -4.80
C LEU A 223 0.20 6.18 -4.69
N ARG A 224 -0.48 5.82 -5.77
CA ARG A 224 -1.91 5.54 -5.80
C ARG A 224 -2.14 4.09 -6.18
N ARG A 225 -3.17 3.47 -5.62
CA ARG A 225 -3.58 2.12 -5.96
C ARG A 225 -4.23 2.11 -7.33
N LEU A 226 -3.80 1.21 -8.21
CA LEU A 226 -4.46 0.93 -9.47
C LEU A 226 -4.89 -0.54 -9.54
N PRO A 227 -6.09 -0.86 -10.06
CA PRO A 227 -6.50 -2.25 -10.26
C PRO A 227 -5.49 -3.00 -11.15
N GLY A 228 -4.94 -4.10 -10.65
CA GLY A 228 -3.92 -4.89 -11.33
C GLY A 228 -2.49 -4.33 -11.22
N GLY A 229 -2.29 -3.21 -10.53
CA GLY A 229 -1.01 -2.79 -9.97
C GLY A 229 -0.64 -3.66 -8.77
N GLY A 230 0.63 -3.60 -8.36
CA GLY A 230 1.14 -4.40 -7.25
C GLY A 230 2.07 -3.64 -6.32
N LEU A 231 2.54 -2.46 -6.73
CA LEU A 231 3.47 -1.66 -5.96
C LEU A 231 2.79 -1.11 -4.70
N PHE A 232 1.58 -0.55 -4.84
CA PHE A 232 0.80 -0.08 -3.69
C PHE A 232 0.50 -1.22 -2.72
N ASP A 233 -0.06 -2.32 -3.23
CA ASP A 233 -0.52 -3.44 -2.41
C ASP A 233 0.64 -4.10 -1.64
N THR A 234 1.86 -4.08 -2.20
CA THR A 234 3.07 -4.54 -1.49
C THR A 234 3.32 -3.74 -0.21
N TYR A 235 3.27 -2.40 -0.28
CA TYR A 235 3.45 -1.56 0.91
C TYR A 235 2.25 -1.64 1.85
N ALA A 236 1.02 -1.70 1.34
CA ALA A 236 -0.18 -1.87 2.16
C ALA A 236 -0.13 -3.18 2.97
N ASN A 237 0.29 -4.29 2.35
CA ASN A 237 0.47 -5.58 3.03
C ASN A 237 1.58 -5.52 4.10
N SER A 238 2.64 -4.73 3.87
CA SER A 238 3.68 -4.49 4.88
C SER A 238 3.13 -3.80 6.13
N ILE A 239 2.17 -2.90 5.99
CA ILE A 239 1.46 -2.29 7.14
C ILE A 239 0.69 -3.36 7.90
N GLU A 240 -0.08 -4.21 7.21
CA GLU A 240 -0.87 -5.26 7.86
C GLU A 240 0.01 -6.28 8.61
N GLN A 241 1.11 -6.72 7.99
CA GLN A 241 2.09 -7.62 8.61
C GLN A 241 2.68 -6.98 9.88
N THR A 242 3.10 -5.71 9.80
CA THR A 242 3.70 -5.01 10.94
C THR A 242 2.67 -4.77 12.05
N TRP A 243 1.43 -4.42 11.68
CA TRP A 243 0.33 -4.26 12.64
C TRP A 243 0.06 -5.55 13.39
N GLY A 244 -0.05 -6.68 12.67
CA GLY A 244 -0.33 -7.99 13.25
C GLY A 244 0.73 -8.46 14.24
N GLY A 245 2.01 -8.13 13.99
CA GLY A 245 3.13 -8.46 14.88
C GLY A 245 3.43 -7.43 15.98
N ALA A 246 2.84 -6.23 15.90
CA ALA A 246 3.07 -5.17 16.88
C ALA A 246 2.24 -5.38 18.16
N ARG A 247 2.80 -5.00 19.31
CA ARG A 247 2.09 -5.03 20.59
C ARG A 247 1.20 -3.79 20.75
N GLN A 248 0.13 -3.93 21.53
CA GLN A 248 -0.70 -2.78 21.89
C GLN A 248 0.11 -1.80 22.77
N ALA A 249 -0.06 -0.50 22.52
CA ALA A 249 0.47 0.53 23.41
C ALA A 249 -0.37 0.56 24.70
N THR A 250 0.30 0.80 25.83
CA THR A 250 -0.30 0.84 27.16
C THR A 250 -0.12 2.22 27.77
N GLU A 251 -0.90 2.58 28.80
CA GLU A 251 -0.73 3.85 29.51
C GLU A 251 0.72 4.10 29.96
N ALA A 252 1.45 3.04 30.33
CA ALA A 252 2.84 3.16 30.78
C ALA A 252 3.77 3.68 29.68
N ASP A 253 3.48 3.37 28.41
CA ASP A 253 4.24 3.84 27.25
C ASP A 253 4.08 5.36 27.06
N PHE A 254 2.95 5.95 27.46
CA PHE A 254 2.65 7.38 27.36
C PHE A 254 3.05 8.20 28.60
N LYS A 255 3.33 7.53 29.73
CA LYS A 255 3.73 8.15 31.01
C LYS A 255 5.25 8.24 31.19
N GLY A 256 6.01 7.28 30.65
CA GLY A 256 7.47 7.18 30.78
C GLY A 256 8.25 7.71 29.58
N ALA A 257 7.66 8.69 28.89
CA ALA A 257 8.19 9.28 27.67
C ALA A 257 8.85 10.64 27.94
#